data_AF-A0A537P478-F1
#
_entry.id   AF-A0A537P478-F1
#
_cell.length_a   1.000
_cell.length_b   1.000
_cell.length_c   1.000
_cell.angle_alpha   90.00
_cell.angle_beta   90.00
_cell.angle_gamma   90.00
#
_symmetry.space_group_name_H-M   'P 1'
#
loop_
_entity.id
_entity.type
_entity.pdbx_description
1 polymer ?
#
loop_
_entity_poly.entity_id
_entity_poly.type
_entity_poly.pdbx_seq_one_letter_code
_entity_poly.pdbx_strand_id
1 'polypeptide(L)'
;RYLMLMRNERLARLCTRFDDASHTIVIATEGREAARGDLRTAEGRAAIERFFAGFCADELRGAPKVLHAPGFSFSDVARKVVSIINLSSVAAIEGVIGRAVHPLRFRGNVYVTGWPAWCELDLVGREIAFGTRARLRIIKRIVRCAATNVEPDTGIRDLAIPDTLMRRFG
;
A
#
# COMPACT_ATOMS: atom_id res chain seq x y z
N ARG A 1 -11.84 14.61 -0.93
CA ARG A 1 -11.48 13.50 -0.02
C ARG A 1 -11.03 12.34 -0.91
N TYR A 2 -9.92 11.67 -0.58
CA TYR A 2 -9.37 10.60 -1.42
C TYR A 2 -10.06 9.26 -1.14
N LEU A 3 -10.16 8.41 -2.17
CA LEU A 3 -10.39 6.99 -2.01
C LEU A 3 -9.14 6.37 -1.37
N MET A 4 -9.30 5.57 -0.32
CA MET A 4 -8.18 4.99 0.41
C MET A 4 -8.55 3.66 1.06
N LEU A 5 -7.65 2.69 1.00
CA LEU A 5 -7.92 1.31 1.45
C LEU A 5 -8.43 1.21 2.90
N MET A 6 -7.96 2.08 3.79
CA MET A 6 -8.45 2.14 5.17
C MET A 6 -9.96 2.38 5.25
N ARG A 7 -10.56 3.11 4.30
CA ARG A 7 -12.01 3.42 4.27
C ARG A 7 -12.78 2.68 3.17
N ASN A 8 -12.08 2.21 2.15
CA ASN A 8 -12.66 1.65 0.93
C ASN A 8 -11.99 0.30 0.67
N GLU A 9 -12.34 -0.72 1.45
CA GLU A 9 -11.68 -2.03 1.37
C GLU A 9 -11.86 -2.72 0.00
N ARG A 10 -12.93 -2.39 -0.74
CA ARG A 10 -13.14 -2.88 -2.11
C ARG A 10 -11.99 -2.58 -3.06
N LEU A 11 -11.18 -1.55 -2.77
CA LEU A 11 -10.00 -1.21 -3.55
C LEU A 11 -8.96 -2.35 -3.55
N ALA A 12 -8.95 -3.23 -2.55
CA ALA A 12 -8.04 -4.38 -2.52
C ALA A 12 -8.26 -5.32 -3.71
N ARG A 13 -9.53 -5.48 -4.14
CA ARG A 13 -9.91 -6.36 -5.25
C ARG A 13 -9.38 -5.92 -6.61
N LEU A 14 -8.76 -4.74 -6.69
CA LEU A 14 -8.20 -4.18 -7.91
C LEU A 14 -6.74 -4.61 -8.07
N CYS A 15 -6.42 -5.22 -9.21
CA CYS A 15 -5.03 -5.39 -9.62
C CYS A 15 -4.64 -4.22 -10.52
N THR A 16 -3.69 -3.40 -10.09
CA THR A 16 -3.24 -2.23 -10.86
C THR A 16 -1.80 -2.38 -11.30
N ARG A 17 -1.51 -2.05 -12.56
CA ARG A 17 -0.15 -1.92 -13.08
C ARG A 17 0.05 -0.52 -13.63
N PHE A 18 1.12 0.14 -13.23
CA PHE A 18 1.53 1.41 -13.80
C PHE A 18 2.82 1.21 -14.61
N ASP A 19 2.83 1.77 -15.82
CA ASP A 19 3.98 1.80 -16.71
C ASP A 19 4.54 3.22 -16.77
N ASP A 20 5.77 3.41 -16.30
CA ASP A 20 6.38 4.74 -16.15
C ASP A 20 6.67 5.41 -17.50
N ALA A 21 7.14 4.64 -18.49
CA ALA A 21 7.52 5.16 -19.81
C ALA A 21 6.31 5.69 -20.60
N SER A 22 5.22 4.91 -20.63
CA SER A 22 3.97 5.30 -21.28
C SER A 22 3.03 6.09 -20.36
N HIS A 23 3.38 6.24 -19.08
CA HIS A 23 2.56 6.86 -18.05
C HIS A 23 1.12 6.29 -17.98
N THR A 24 0.98 5.01 -18.35
CA THR A 24 -0.28 4.30 -18.48
C THR A 24 -0.55 3.46 -17.25
N ILE A 25 -1.73 3.63 -16.67
CA ILE A 25 -2.25 2.72 -15.67
C ILE A 25 -3.23 1.73 -16.31
N VAL A 26 -3.12 0.46 -15.91
CA VAL A 26 -4.07 -0.61 -16.23
C VAL A 26 -4.67 -1.09 -14.92
N ILE A 27 -6.00 -1.16 -14.87
CA ILE A 27 -6.77 -1.68 -13.75
C ILE A 27 -7.45 -2.96 -14.23
N ALA A 28 -7.26 -4.04 -13.49
CA ALA A 28 -7.93 -5.31 -13.71
C ALA A 28 -8.78 -5.70 -12.49
N THR A 29 -9.90 -6.35 -12.78
CA THR A 29 -10.80 -6.96 -11.81
C THR A 29 -11.04 -8.40 -12.22
N GLU A 30 -10.87 -9.35 -11.28
CA GLU A 30 -11.10 -10.78 -11.55
C GLU A 30 -10.32 -11.29 -12.77
N GLY A 31 -9.07 -10.82 -12.89
CA GLY A 31 -8.15 -11.19 -13.98
C GLY A 31 -8.45 -10.56 -15.34
N ARG A 32 -9.48 -9.71 -15.46
CA ARG A 32 -9.85 -9.03 -16.72
C ARG A 32 -9.54 -7.54 -16.64
N GLU A 33 -8.99 -6.99 -17.72
CA GLU A 33 -8.78 -5.54 -17.82
C GLU A 33 -10.13 -4.81 -17.76
N ALA A 34 -10.28 -3.94 -16.77
CA ALA A 34 -11.48 -3.17 -16.52
C ALA A 34 -11.33 -1.71 -16.96
N ALA A 35 -10.11 -1.17 -16.89
CA ALA A 35 -9.80 0.18 -17.37
C ALA A 35 -8.32 0.34 -17.72
N ARG A 36 -8.05 1.23 -18.67
CA ARG A 36 -6.71 1.64 -19.07
C ARG A 36 -6.71 3.12 -19.43
N GLY A 37 -5.64 3.82 -19.09
CA GLY A 37 -5.47 5.20 -19.52
C GLY A 37 -4.07 5.73 -19.32
N ASP A 38 -3.56 6.47 -20.32
CA ASP A 38 -2.40 7.34 -20.15
C ASP A 38 -2.81 8.53 -19.28
N LEU A 39 -2.20 8.66 -18.10
CA LEU A 39 -2.57 9.69 -17.13
C LEU A 39 -2.14 11.11 -17.56
N ARG A 40 -1.34 11.25 -18.62
CA ARG A 40 -0.96 12.54 -19.21
C ARG A 40 -2.07 13.11 -20.09
N THR A 41 -2.92 12.28 -20.69
CA THR A 41 -4.01 12.74 -21.56
C THR A 41 -5.31 12.94 -20.80
N ALA A 42 -6.18 13.82 -21.30
CA ALA A 42 -7.49 14.06 -20.70
C ALA A 42 -8.39 12.81 -20.82
N GLU A 43 -8.30 12.13 -21.96
CA GLU A 43 -9.05 10.93 -22.29
C GLU A 43 -8.66 9.76 -21.40
N GLY A 44 -7.35 9.56 -21.19
CA GLY A 44 -6.84 8.50 -20.32
C GLY A 44 -7.21 8.72 -18.86
N ARG A 45 -7.10 9.97 -18.35
CA ARG A 45 -7.63 10.31 -17.02
C ARG A 45 -9.13 10.08 -16.93
N ALA A 46 -9.91 10.52 -17.91
CA ALA A 46 -11.36 10.35 -17.92
C ALA A 46 -11.78 8.87 -17.93
N ALA A 47 -11.02 7.98 -18.59
CA ALA A 47 -11.26 6.54 -18.55
C ALA A 47 -11.13 5.97 -17.12
N ILE A 48 -10.08 6.37 -16.40
CA ILE A 48 -9.86 5.95 -15.00
C ILE A 48 -10.89 6.58 -14.06
N GLU A 49 -11.24 7.86 -14.26
CA GLU A 49 -12.29 8.54 -13.48
C GLU A 49 -13.65 7.85 -13.65
N ARG A 50 -14.04 7.50 -14.88
CA ARG A 50 -15.29 6.76 -15.15
C ARG A 50 -15.30 5.40 -14.46
N PHE A 51 -14.19 4.67 -14.50
CA PHE A 51 -14.07 3.39 -13.80
C PHE A 51 -14.35 3.55 -12.30
N PHE A 52 -13.68 4.49 -11.62
CA PHE A 52 -13.90 4.71 -10.19
C PHE A 52 -15.27 5.29 -9.87
N ALA A 53 -15.88 6.06 -10.78
CA ALA A 53 -17.23 6.57 -10.60
C ALA A 53 -18.26 5.44 -10.50
N GLY A 54 -18.07 4.35 -11.26
CA GLY A 54 -18.88 3.14 -11.15
C GLY A 54 -18.47 2.26 -9.97
N PHE A 55 -17.18 1.93 -9.86
CA PHE A 55 -16.66 0.97 -8.87
C PHE A 55 -16.85 1.42 -7.41
N CYS A 56 -16.79 2.73 -7.16
CA CYS A 56 -16.91 3.36 -5.84
C CYS A 56 -18.13 4.28 -5.73
N ALA A 57 -19.19 4.07 -6.53
CA ALA A 57 -20.34 4.97 -6.61
C ALA A 57 -20.90 5.39 -5.23
N ASP A 58 -21.12 4.42 -4.34
CA ASP A 58 -21.70 4.65 -3.00
C ASP A 58 -20.72 5.25 -1.97
N GLU A 59 -19.43 5.33 -2.33
CA GLU A 59 -18.36 5.80 -1.44
C GLU A 59 -17.88 7.21 -1.79
N LEU A 60 -18.36 7.74 -2.92
CA LEU A 60 -17.98 9.03 -3.47
C LEU A 60 -18.96 10.12 -3.04
N ARG A 61 -18.42 11.32 -2.79
CA ARG A 61 -19.23 12.53 -2.52
C ARG A 61 -19.48 13.38 -3.77
N GLY A 62 -19.05 12.91 -4.93
CA GLY A 62 -19.05 13.61 -6.20
C GLY A 62 -18.17 12.89 -7.22
N ALA A 63 -18.09 13.43 -8.44
CA ALA A 63 -17.31 12.83 -9.52
C ALA A 63 -15.83 12.68 -9.10
N PRO A 64 -15.23 11.48 -9.22
CA PRO A 64 -13.84 11.27 -8.87
C PRO A 64 -12.94 11.98 -9.88
N LYS A 65 -11.76 12.40 -9.43
CA LYS A 65 -10.75 13.05 -10.26
C LYS A 65 -9.38 12.42 -10.07
N VAL A 66 -8.69 12.19 -11.18
CA VAL A 66 -7.28 11.83 -11.17
C VAL A 66 -6.47 13.12 -11.11
N LEU A 67 -5.68 13.26 -10.05
CA LEU A 67 -4.86 14.45 -9.82
C LEU A 67 -3.39 14.15 -10.08
N HIS A 68 -2.71 15.07 -10.75
CA HIS A 68 -1.27 15.10 -10.86
C HIS A 68 -0.76 16.39 -10.21
N ALA A 69 0.10 16.25 -9.21
CA ALA A 69 0.65 17.37 -8.45
C ALA A 69 2.17 17.20 -8.32
N PRO A 70 2.97 17.77 -9.25
CA PRO A 70 4.42 17.72 -9.17
C PRO A 70 4.93 18.22 -7.81
N GLY A 71 5.92 17.52 -7.26
CA GLY A 71 6.51 17.86 -5.95
C GLY A 71 5.68 17.43 -4.74
N PHE A 72 4.39 17.14 -4.91
CA PHE A 72 3.52 16.64 -3.84
C PHE A 72 3.66 15.13 -3.65
N SER A 73 3.52 14.65 -2.41
CA SER A 73 3.49 13.22 -2.10
C SER A 73 2.10 12.83 -1.60
N PHE A 74 1.42 11.95 -2.34
CA PHE A 74 0.15 11.34 -1.93
C PHE A 74 0.38 10.14 -1.00
N SER A 75 1.19 10.33 0.04
CA SER A 75 1.44 9.33 1.08
C SER A 75 0.93 9.80 2.43
N ASP A 76 0.83 8.88 3.40
CA ASP A 76 0.38 9.20 4.76
C ASP A 76 1.38 10.09 5.54
N VAL A 77 2.54 10.41 4.96
CA VAL A 77 3.62 11.17 5.61
C VAL A 77 4.18 12.24 4.67
N ALA A 78 4.40 13.46 5.16
CA ALA A 78 4.85 14.58 4.30
C ALA A 78 6.25 14.36 3.71
N ARG A 79 7.13 13.66 4.42
CA ARG A 79 8.49 13.35 3.96
C ARG A 79 8.42 12.27 2.88
N LYS A 80 9.12 12.49 1.76
CA LYS A 80 9.32 11.49 0.69
C LYS A 80 10.18 10.34 1.24
N VAL A 81 9.55 9.22 1.58
CA VAL A 81 10.19 8.05 2.17
C VAL A 81 9.69 6.78 1.49
N VAL A 82 10.44 5.71 1.64
CA VAL A 82 10.02 4.35 1.30
C VAL A 82 9.86 3.53 2.58
N SER A 83 9.00 2.54 2.53
CA SER A 83 8.77 1.59 3.61
C SER A 83 9.53 0.30 3.38
N ILE A 84 10.12 -0.24 4.46
CA ILE A 84 10.81 -1.53 4.47
C ILE A 84 10.03 -2.47 5.39
N ILE A 85 9.73 -3.66 4.92
CA ILE A 85 9.00 -4.71 5.64
C ILE A 85 9.89 -5.95 5.74
N ASN A 86 10.18 -6.38 6.97
CA ASN A 86 10.93 -7.60 7.24
C ASN A 86 9.99 -8.81 7.26
N LEU A 87 10.22 -9.77 6.36
CA LEU A 87 9.37 -10.95 6.23
C LEU A 87 9.47 -11.89 7.45
N SER A 88 10.60 -11.90 8.16
CA SER A 88 10.73 -12.62 9.43
C SER A 88 9.86 -11.99 10.53
N SER A 89 9.73 -10.66 10.56
CA SER A 89 8.80 -9.98 11.46
C SER A 89 7.35 -10.27 11.08
N VAL A 90 7.02 -10.35 9.79
CA VAL A 90 5.68 -10.76 9.36
C VAL A 90 5.36 -12.17 9.85
N ALA A 91 6.28 -13.12 9.71
CA ALA A 91 6.10 -14.49 10.24
C ALA A 91 5.94 -14.52 11.77
N ALA A 92 6.68 -13.68 12.50
CA ALA A 92 6.47 -13.53 13.94
C ALA A 92 5.06 -13.00 14.28
N ILE A 93 4.55 -12.04 13.48
CA ILE A 93 3.18 -11.54 13.61
C ILE A 93 2.16 -12.64 13.33
N GLU A 94 2.37 -13.50 12.33
CA GLU A 94 1.51 -14.66 12.06
C GLU A 94 1.39 -15.56 13.29
N GLY A 95 2.52 -15.87 13.95
CA GLY A 95 2.52 -16.66 15.18
C GLY A 95 1.73 -16.03 16.33
N VAL A 96 1.80 -14.70 16.47
CA VAL A 96 1.05 -13.97 17.50
C VAL A 96 -0.45 -13.94 17.21
N ILE A 97 -0.82 -13.79 15.94
CA ILE A 97 -2.21 -13.74 15.47
C ILE A 97 -2.83 -15.15 15.43
N GLY A 98 -2.03 -16.19 15.25
CA GLY A 98 -2.50 -17.56 15.07
C GLY A 98 -3.15 -17.83 13.71
N ARG A 99 -2.92 -16.97 12.72
CA ARG A 99 -3.41 -17.09 11.35
C ARG A 99 -2.36 -16.58 10.36
N ALA A 100 -2.43 -17.05 9.12
CA ALA A 100 -1.61 -16.54 8.03
C ALA A 100 -1.85 -15.04 7.81
N VAL A 101 -0.78 -14.29 7.56
CA VAL A 101 -0.76 -12.84 7.38
C VAL A 101 -0.03 -12.54 6.09
N HIS A 102 -0.78 -12.26 5.04
CA HIS A 102 -0.20 -11.90 3.76
C HIS A 102 0.69 -10.64 3.89
N PRO A 103 1.97 -10.67 3.47
CA PRO A 103 2.87 -9.52 3.55
C PRO A 103 2.37 -8.24 2.87
N LEU A 104 1.55 -8.36 1.81
CA LEU A 104 1.02 -7.20 1.07
C LEU A 104 0.05 -6.35 1.91
N ARG A 105 -0.49 -6.88 3.02
CA ARG A 105 -1.26 -6.11 4.00
C ARG A 105 -0.50 -4.90 4.53
N PHE A 106 0.83 -4.99 4.61
CA PHE A 106 1.69 -3.93 5.13
C PHE A 106 2.04 -2.85 4.10
N ARG A 107 1.69 -3.05 2.82
CA ARG A 107 1.87 -2.10 1.71
C ARG A 107 3.30 -1.54 1.65
N GLY A 108 4.27 -2.42 1.86
CA GLY A 108 5.70 -2.12 1.80
C GLY A 108 6.16 -1.74 0.40
N ASN A 109 7.21 -0.91 0.32
CA ASN A 109 7.93 -0.67 -0.94
C ASN A 109 9.06 -1.70 -1.13
N VAL A 110 9.72 -2.09 -0.04
CA VAL A 110 10.81 -3.06 -0.02
C VAL A 110 10.47 -4.16 0.98
N TYR A 111 10.52 -5.41 0.54
CA TYR A 111 10.40 -6.58 1.40
C TYR A 111 11.77 -7.25 1.53
N VAL A 112 12.20 -7.51 2.75
CA VAL A 112 13.53 -8.08 3.04
C VAL A 112 13.41 -9.47 3.68
N THR A 113 14.34 -10.34 3.32
CA THR A 113 14.54 -11.68 3.89
C THR A 113 15.92 -11.79 4.54
N GLY A 114 16.14 -12.83 5.35
CA GLY A 114 17.43 -13.11 6.00
C GLY A 114 17.72 -12.25 7.23
N TRP A 115 16.88 -11.26 7.54
CA TRP A 115 16.97 -10.49 8.78
C TRP A 115 16.28 -11.25 9.92
N PRO A 116 16.84 -11.23 11.16
CA PRO A 116 16.12 -11.68 12.33
C PRO A 116 14.81 -10.89 12.50
N ALA A 117 13.77 -11.51 13.05
CA ALA A 117 12.53 -10.81 13.32
C ALA A 117 12.78 -9.60 14.25
N TRP A 118 12.09 -8.50 13.97
CA TRP A 118 12.09 -7.24 14.71
C TRP A 118 13.38 -6.41 14.66
N CYS A 119 14.46 -6.90 14.06
CA CYS A 119 15.74 -6.19 14.06
C CYS A 119 15.66 -4.83 13.36
N GLU A 120 14.72 -4.63 12.43
CA GLU A 120 14.48 -3.37 11.76
C GLU A 120 14.10 -2.24 12.72
N LEU A 121 13.56 -2.57 13.90
CA LEU A 121 13.15 -1.61 14.92
C LEU A 121 14.33 -0.94 15.62
N ASP A 122 15.50 -1.60 15.62
CA ASP A 122 16.75 -1.14 16.22
C ASP A 122 17.66 -0.40 15.23
N LEU A 123 17.26 -0.40 13.95
CA LEU A 123 17.96 0.31 12.89
C LEU A 123 17.57 1.79 12.80
N VAL A 124 16.57 2.26 13.56
CA VAL A 124 16.17 3.67 13.55
C VAL A 124 17.37 4.55 13.91
N GLY A 125 17.63 5.57 13.09
CA GLY A 125 18.79 6.45 13.18
C GLY A 125 20.02 5.93 12.41
N ARG A 126 20.05 4.65 12.01
CA ARG A 126 21.17 4.05 11.27
C ARG A 126 21.01 4.18 9.76
N GLU A 127 22.14 4.06 9.07
CA GLU A 127 22.21 3.94 7.62
C GLU A 127 22.46 2.48 7.22
N ILE A 128 21.74 2.01 6.20
CA ILE A 128 21.91 0.68 5.61
C ILE A 128 22.30 0.81 4.13
N ALA A 129 23.08 -0.15 3.64
CA ALA A 129 23.33 -0.29 2.22
C ALA A 129 22.10 -0.86 1.51
N PHE A 130 21.80 -0.33 0.32
CA PHE A 130 20.77 -0.87 -0.57
C PHE A 130 21.38 -1.08 -1.96
N GLY A 131 21.59 -2.35 -2.33
CA GLY A 131 22.42 -2.69 -3.47
C GLY A 131 23.86 -2.14 -3.32
N THR A 132 24.52 -1.87 -4.44
CA THR A 132 25.93 -1.43 -4.45
C THR A 132 26.09 0.07 -4.26
N ARG A 133 25.14 0.89 -4.71
CA ARG A 133 25.29 2.36 -4.81
C ARG A 133 24.37 3.16 -3.91
N ALA A 134 23.26 2.59 -3.43
CA ALA A 134 22.33 3.33 -2.60
C ALA A 134 22.61 3.11 -1.11
N ARG A 135 22.26 4.14 -0.33
CA ARG A 135 22.28 4.14 1.13
C ARG A 135 20.92 4.66 1.59
N LEU A 136 20.32 3.98 2.58
CA LEU A 136 19.04 4.35 3.14
C LEU A 136 19.23 4.64 4.63
N ARG A 137 18.81 5.82 5.06
CA ARG A 137 18.72 6.13 6.49
C ARG A 137 17.34 5.75 7.02
N ILE A 138 17.31 4.88 8.03
CA ILE A 138 16.07 4.48 8.69
C ILE A 138 15.69 5.59 9.67
N ILE A 139 14.58 6.28 9.40
CA ILE A 139 14.24 7.50 10.15
C ILE A 139 13.15 7.32 11.20
N LYS A 140 12.29 6.31 11.07
CA LYS A 140 11.18 6.08 11.99
C LYS A 140 10.58 4.68 11.84
N ARG A 141 9.94 4.20 12.91
CA ARG A 141 9.04 3.04 12.87
C ARG A 141 7.74 3.43 12.19
N ILE A 142 7.12 2.48 11.48
CA ILE A 142 5.83 2.69 10.81
C ILE A 142 4.71 2.32 11.80
N VAL A 143 3.86 3.29 12.12
CA VAL A 143 2.64 3.04 12.89
C VAL A 143 1.65 2.29 12.01
N ARG A 144 1.11 1.18 12.51
CA ARG A 144 0.17 0.34 11.75
C ARG A 144 -1.24 0.87 11.89
N CYS A 145 -1.93 0.92 10.77
CA CYS A 145 -3.28 1.45 10.67
C CYS A 145 -4.25 0.34 10.24
N ALA A 146 -5.56 0.57 10.37
CA ALA A 146 -6.60 -0.43 10.07
C ALA A 146 -6.60 -0.94 8.61
N ALA A 147 -5.83 -0.34 7.70
CA ALA A 147 -5.66 -0.88 6.34
C ALA A 147 -4.99 -2.26 6.34
N THR A 148 -4.15 -2.59 7.33
CA THR A 148 -3.51 -3.92 7.42
C THR A 148 -4.50 -5.04 7.73
N ASN A 149 -5.72 -4.70 8.17
CA ASN A 149 -6.78 -5.69 8.44
C ASN A 149 -7.47 -6.18 7.17
N VAL A 150 -7.28 -5.50 6.04
CA VAL A 150 -7.90 -5.85 4.76
C VAL A 150 -7.08 -6.93 4.07
N GLU A 151 -7.72 -8.04 3.72
CA GLU A 151 -7.16 -9.12 2.93
C GLU A 151 -6.92 -8.63 1.47
N PRO A 152 -5.69 -8.70 0.93
CA PRO A 152 -5.33 -8.07 -0.34
C PRO A 152 -6.13 -8.51 -1.57
N ASP A 153 -6.64 -9.74 -1.64
CA ASP A 153 -7.32 -10.24 -2.84
C ASP A 153 -8.83 -10.04 -2.75
N THR A 154 -9.40 -10.32 -1.58
CA THR A 154 -10.85 -10.33 -1.35
C THR A 154 -11.39 -8.97 -0.90
N GLY A 155 -10.55 -8.13 -0.30
CA GLY A 155 -10.98 -6.89 0.33
C GLY A 155 -11.75 -7.08 1.63
N ILE A 156 -11.73 -8.28 2.22
CA ILE A 156 -12.43 -8.55 3.48
C ILE A 156 -11.58 -8.10 4.66
N ARG A 157 -12.18 -7.45 5.65
CA ARG A 157 -11.53 -7.17 6.95
C ARG A 157 -11.63 -8.40 7.82
N ASP A 158 -10.57 -9.20 7.83
CA ASP A 158 -10.58 -10.52 8.44
C ASP A 158 -9.60 -10.66 9.61
N LEU A 159 -8.71 -9.69 9.82
CA LEU A 159 -7.74 -9.67 10.90
C LEU A 159 -7.86 -8.38 11.73
N ALA A 160 -7.31 -8.41 12.95
CA ALA A 160 -7.18 -7.25 13.83
C ALA A 160 -5.70 -6.99 14.15
N ILE A 161 -4.89 -6.75 13.11
CA ILE A 161 -3.43 -6.66 13.22
C ILE A 161 -3.00 -5.52 14.16
N PRO A 162 -3.40 -4.24 13.96
CA PRO A 162 -2.94 -3.15 14.81
C PRO A 162 -3.30 -3.38 16.29
N ASP A 163 -4.55 -3.76 16.57
CA ASP A 163 -5.02 -3.99 17.93
C ASP A 163 -4.31 -5.18 18.61
N THR A 164 -4.00 -6.23 17.84
CA THR A 164 -3.26 -7.38 18.35
C THR A 164 -1.82 -7.01 18.68
N LEU A 165 -1.15 -6.25 17.80
CA LEU A 165 0.20 -5.76 18.07
C LEU A 165 0.22 -4.84 19.29
N MET A 166 -0.73 -3.91 19.39
CA MET A 166 -0.82 -3.01 20.53
C MET A 166 -1.02 -3.76 21.86
N ARG A 167 -1.92 -4.76 21.88
CA ARG A 167 -2.17 -5.57 23.10
C ARG A 167 -0.99 -6.46 23.50
N ARG A 168 -0.17 -6.89 22.55
CA ARG A 168 0.91 -7.85 22.78
C ARG A 168 2.28 -7.18 22.98
N PHE A 169 2.47 -5.99 22.42
CA PHE A 169 3.77 -5.32 22.36
C PHE A 169 3.77 -3.86 22.82
N GLY A 170 2.60 -3.28 23.18
CA GLY A 170 2.45 -1.90 23.67
C GLY A 170 2.31 -0.85 22.56
#